data_AF-H5TJA6-F1
#
_entry.id   AF-H5TJA6-F1
#
_cell.length_a   1.000
_cell.length_b   1.000
_cell.length_c   1.000
_cell.angle_alpha   90.00
_cell.angle_beta   90.00
_cell.angle_gamma   90.00
#
_symmetry.space_group_name_H-M   'P 1'
#
loop_
_entity.id
_entity.type
_entity.pdbx_description
1 polymer ?
#
loop_
_entity_poly.entity_id
_entity_poly.type
_entity_poly.pdbx_seq_one_letter_code
_entity_poly.pdbx_strand_id
1 'polypeptide(L)' 'PDYRWIEASAFDGGGRPMQTRGITQVPGLSFIGLPWMHTWGSGRFLGIDADAKYVADSIVEALDDTHGHVRVAS' A
#
# COMPACT_ATOMS: atom_id res chain seq x y z
N PRO A 1 6.91 12.87 -6.55
CA PRO A 1 6.78 11.88 -7.67
C PRO A 1 5.58 12.24 -8.53
N ASP A 2 5.57 11.83 -9.79
CA ASP A 2 4.42 12.03 -10.69
C ASP A 2 3.57 10.77 -10.72
N TYR A 3 2.30 10.89 -10.30
CA TYR A 3 1.36 9.77 -10.17
C TYR A 3 0.25 9.78 -11.22
N ARG A 4 0.31 10.67 -12.22
CA ARG A 4 -0.78 10.85 -13.21
C ARG A 4 -1.08 9.62 -14.08
N TRP A 5 -0.22 8.60 -14.06
CA TRP A 5 -0.45 7.32 -14.75
C TRP A 5 -1.34 6.35 -13.97
N ILE A 6 -1.63 6.63 -12.70
CA ILE A 6 -2.50 5.79 -11.86
C ILE A 6 -3.93 6.31 -11.96
N GLU A 7 -4.79 5.54 -12.61
CA GLU A 7 -6.23 5.83 -12.75
C GLU A 7 -7.03 5.23 -11.59
N ALA A 8 -6.81 5.72 -10.37
CA ALA A 8 -7.50 5.26 -9.16
C ALA A 8 -7.84 6.40 -8.20
N SER A 9 -8.91 6.22 -7.42
CA SER A 9 -9.34 7.14 -6.36
C SER A 9 -8.46 7.04 -5.09
N ALA A 10 -7.14 7.07 -5.28
CA ALA A 10 -6.14 6.90 -4.22
C ALA A 10 -5.41 8.19 -3.85
N PHE A 11 -5.85 9.34 -4.36
CA PHE A 11 -5.18 10.63 -4.16
C PHE A 11 -6.12 11.65 -3.54
N ASP A 12 -5.55 12.57 -2.76
CA ASP A 12 -6.27 13.74 -2.28
C ASP A 12 -6.43 14.80 -3.39
N GLY A 13 -7.15 15.88 -3.09
CA GLY A 13 -7.33 17.00 -4.03
C GLY A 13 -6.02 17.71 -4.45
N GLY A 14 -4.90 17.41 -3.80
CA GLY A 14 -3.56 17.89 -4.16
C GLY A 14 -2.69 16.85 -4.88
N GLY A 15 -3.24 15.68 -5.23
CA GLY A 15 -2.52 14.61 -5.93
C GLY A 15 -1.59 13.79 -5.03
N ARG A 16 -1.71 13.90 -3.70
CA ARG A 16 -0.91 13.09 -2.77
C ARG A 16 -1.60 11.76 -2.48
N PRO A 17 -0.86 10.63 -2.44
CA PRO A 17 -1.43 9.35 -2.05
C PRO A 17 -2.13 9.40 -0.68
N MET A 18 -3.38 8.97 -0.65
CA MET A 18 -4.14 8.73 0.57
C MET A 18 -3.83 7.31 1.04
N GLN A 19 -2.93 7.22 2.01
CA GLN A 19 -2.46 5.95 2.56
C GLN A 19 -2.20 6.06 4.06
N THR A 20 -2.25 4.90 4.73
CA THR A 20 -1.74 4.74 6.09
C THR A 20 -0.66 3.65 6.06
N ARG A 21 0.59 4.04 6.32
CA ARG A 21 1.76 3.14 6.28
C ARG A 21 1.89 2.34 4.97
N GLY A 22 1.45 2.92 3.87
CA GLY A 22 1.52 2.36 2.52
C GLY A 22 0.22 1.72 2.04
N ILE A 23 -0.72 1.44 2.93
CA ILE A 23 -1.98 0.80 2.57
C ILE A 23 -3.01 1.85 2.19
N THR A 24 -3.65 1.64 1.04
CA THR A 24 -4.73 2.51 0.53
C THR A 24 -6.09 1.87 0.74
N GLN A 25 -7.16 2.64 0.57
CA GLN A 25 -8.53 2.12 0.53
C GLN A 25 -8.89 1.48 -0.83
N VAL A 26 -7.99 1.54 -1.82
CA VAL A 26 -8.19 0.95 -3.15
C VAL A 26 -7.60 -0.47 -3.13
N PRO A 27 -8.42 -1.52 -3.27
CA PRO A 27 -7.92 -2.89 -3.29
C PRO A 27 -6.86 -3.11 -4.38
N GLY A 28 -5.77 -3.78 -4.04
CA GLY A 28 -4.67 -4.05 -4.97
C GLY A 28 -3.72 -2.87 -5.21
N LEU A 29 -3.91 -1.73 -4.55
CA LEU A 29 -3.01 -0.58 -4.65
C LEU A 29 -2.39 -0.24 -3.30
N SER A 30 -1.05 -0.17 -3.27
CA SER A 30 -0.27 0.22 -2.09
C SER A 30 0.92 1.09 -2.52
N PHE A 31 1.39 1.93 -1.61
CA PHE A 31 2.55 2.80 -1.81
C PHE A 31 3.65 2.44 -0.84
N ILE A 32 4.90 2.69 -1.24
CA ILE A 32 6.08 2.46 -0.43
C ILE A 32 7.12 3.54 -0.72
N GLY A 33 7.98 3.85 0.25
CA GLY A 33 9.03 4.87 0.09
C GLY A 33 8.52 6.30 0.20
N LEU A 34 7.31 6.49 0.75
CA LEU A 34 6.80 7.82 1.07
C LEU A 34 7.44 8.30 2.40
N PRO A 35 7.63 9.62 2.57
CA PRO A 35 8.06 10.14 3.86
C PRO A 35 6.99 9.89 4.94
N TRP A 36 7.43 9.70 6.19
CA TRP A 36 6.55 9.59 7.36
C TRP A 36 5.55 8.42 7.31
N MET A 37 5.97 7.26 6.80
CA MET A 37 5.19 6.03 6.94
C MET A 37 5.38 5.47 8.37
N HIS A 38 6.30 4.54 8.59
CA HIS A 38 6.65 4.12 9.96
C HIS A 38 7.52 5.14 10.68
N THR A 39 8.43 5.80 9.94
CA THR A 39 9.37 6.77 10.51
C THR A 39 9.61 7.92 9.54
N TRP A 40 10.34 8.94 9.99
CA TRP A 40 10.87 9.95 9.07
C TRP A 40 11.80 9.36 7.99
N GLY A 41 12.45 8.23 8.29
CA GLY A 41 13.40 7.55 7.42
C GLY A 41 12.76 6.77 6.27
N SER A 42 11.44 6.62 6.24
CA SER A 42 10.69 5.77 5.31
C SER A 42 10.94 6.05 3.82
N GLY A 43 11.31 7.29 3.45
CA GLY A 43 11.65 7.63 2.07
C GLY A 43 13.10 7.34 1.66
N ARG A 44 13.89 6.65 2.50
CA ARG A 44 15.34 6.49 2.33
C ARG A 44 15.71 5.02 2.31
N PHE A 45 16.73 4.68 1.51
CA PHE A 45 17.25 3.31 1.44
C PHE A 45 17.61 2.70 2.80
N LEU A 46 18.13 3.50 3.74
CA LEU A 46 18.54 3.02 5.06
C LEU A 46 17.39 2.92 6.09
N GLY A 47 16.15 3.28 5.72
CA GLY A 47 15.00 3.27 6.63
C GLY A 47 13.72 2.74 6.01
N ILE A 48 13.82 2.04 4.88
CA ILE A 48 12.69 1.49 4.11
C ILE A 48 12.27 0.10 4.58
N ASP A 49 13.11 -0.58 5.37
CA ASP A 49 12.97 -1.98 5.74
C ASP A 49 11.65 -2.29 6.45
N ALA A 50 11.28 -1.50 7.47
CA ALA A 50 10.03 -1.69 8.20
C ALA A 50 8.80 -1.44 7.31
N ASP A 51 8.87 -0.45 6.42
CA ASP A 51 7.78 -0.14 5.48
C ASP A 51 7.60 -1.23 4.44
N ALA A 52 8.71 -1.73 3.88
CA ALA A 52 8.70 -2.84 2.92
C ALA A 52 8.09 -4.10 3.52
N LYS A 53 8.52 -4.45 4.74
CA LYS A 53 7.97 -5.60 5.45
C LYS A 53 6.47 -5.44 5.67
N TYR A 54 6.03 -4.31 6.21
CA TYR A 54 4.62 -4.09 6.52
C TYR A 54 3.74 -4.14 5.26
N VAL A 55 4.14 -3.47 4.17
CA VAL A 55 3.39 -3.49 2.91
C VAL A 55 3.32 -4.91 2.34
N ALA A 56 4.42 -5.66 2.35
CA ALA A 56 4.44 -7.03 1.85
C ALA A 56 3.52 -7.95 2.68
N ASP A 57 3.61 -7.88 4.01
CA ASP A 57 2.78 -8.67 4.92
C ASP A 57 1.28 -8.37 4.69
N SER A 58 0.90 -7.10 4.57
CA SER A 58 -0.49 -6.71 4.29
C SER A 58 -1.01 -7.16 2.92
N ILE A 59 -0.14 -7.21 1.90
CA ILE A 59 -0.52 -7.73 0.57
C ILE A 59 -0.80 -9.23 0.66
N VAL A 60 0.05 -9.98 1.36
CA VAL A 60 -0.15 -11.44 1.54
C VAL A 60 -1.45 -11.71 2.28
N GLU A 61 -1.71 -11.00 3.39
CA GLU A 61 -2.95 -11.13 4.16
C GLU A 61 -4.20 -10.86 3.29
N ALA A 62 -4.20 -9.77 2.53
CA ALA A 62 -5.32 -9.43 1.64
C ALA A 62 -5.54 -10.47 0.53
N LEU A 63 -4.46 -11.06 0.00
CA LEU A 63 -4.57 -12.13 -1.01
C LEU A 63 -5.08 -13.43 -0.40
N ASP A 64 -4.66 -13.79 0.81
CA ASP A 64 -5.14 -14.98 1.49
C ASP A 64 -6.64 -14.88 1.78
N ASP A 65 -7.11 -13.71 2.23
CA ASP A 65 -8.54 -13.42 2.40
C ASP A 65 -9.32 -13.56 1.08
N THR A 66 -8.77 -13.03 -0.01
CA THR A 66 -9.42 -13.08 -1.34
C THR A 66 -9.53 -14.52 -1.85
N HIS A 67 -8.51 -15.36 -1.65
CA HIS A 67 -8.53 -16.77 -2.07
C HIS A 67 -9.33 -17.67 -1.13
N GLY A 68 -9.43 -17.33 0.17
CA GLY A 68 -10.24 -18.05 1.15
C GLY A 68 -11.76 -17.96 0.93
N HIS A 69 -12.21 -16.99 0.13
CA HIS A 69 -13.62 -16.84 -0.27
C HIS A 69 -14.06 -17.71 -1.46
N VAL A 70 -13.16 -18.42 -2.13
CA VAL A 70 -13.54 -19.50 -3.07
C VAL A 70 -13.90 -20.75 -2.27
N ARG A 71 -14.99 -20.69 -1.50
CA ARG A 71 -15.66 -21.90 -1.02
C ARG A 71 -16.38 -22.51 -2.21
N VAL A 72 -15.87 -23.64 -2.68
CA VAL A 72 -16.54 -24.52 -3.63
C VAL A 72 -17.95 -24.77 -3.11
N ALA A 73 -18.95 -24.20 -3.79
CA ALA A 73 -20.33 -24.60 -3.58
C ALA A 73 -20.46 -26.02 -4.15
N SER A 74 -20.49 -27.00 -3.26
CA SER A 74 -20.90 -28.39 -3.51
C SER A 74 -22.38 -28.55 -3.22
#